data_AF-A0A7W6CSY6-F1
#
_entry.id   AF-A0A7W6CSY6-F1
#
_cell.length_a   1.000
_cell.length_b   1.000
_cell.length_c   1.000
_cell.angle_alpha   90.00
_cell.angle_beta   90.00
_cell.angle_gamma   90.00
#
_symmetry.space_group_name_H-M   'P 1'
#
loop_
_entity.id
_entity.type
_entity.pdbx_description
1 polymer ?
#
loop_
_entity_poly.entity_id
_entity_poly.type
_entity_poly.pdbx_seq_one_letter_code
_entity_poly.pdbx_strand_id
1 'polypeptide(L)'
;MSLPKILVVEDDALLCFAMEIALEHRGFEAIAASYASKAMNLLCDSTTRYDALITDIRLADGDDGWSLAHQARELVPEIAVVYVTGEGVPDWPRLGVSESVALQKRP
;
A
#
# COMPACT_ATOMS: atom_id res chain seq x y z
N MET A 1 -16.27 13.65 11.15
CA MET A 1 -14.90 13.10 11.07
C MET A 1 -14.72 12.61 9.65
N SER A 2 -13.60 12.94 8.99
CA SER A 2 -13.25 12.33 7.70
C SER A 2 -12.88 10.86 7.91
N LEU A 3 -13.20 10.00 6.94
CA LEU A 3 -12.79 8.61 6.98
C LEU A 3 -11.26 8.54 6.80
N PRO A 4 -10.55 7.56 7.43
CA PRO A 4 -9.14 7.40 7.19
C PRO A 4 -8.88 6.99 5.74
N LYS A 5 -7.86 7.59 5.13
CA LYS A 5 -7.52 7.42 3.72
C LYS A 5 -6.43 6.37 3.55
N ILE A 6 -6.69 5.38 2.72
CA ILE A 6 -5.78 4.26 2.47
C ILE A 6 -5.37 4.30 1.00
N LEU A 7 -4.08 4.43 0.75
CA LEU A 7 -3.50 4.24 -0.57
C LEU A 7 -3.27 2.75 -0.81
N VAL A 8 -3.90 2.20 -1.85
CA VAL A 8 -3.74 0.80 -2.26
C VAL A 8 -2.90 0.74 -3.53
N VAL A 9 -1.87 -0.10 -3.53
CA VAL A 9 -0.95 -0.26 -4.65
C VAL A 9 -0.88 -1.73 -5.06
N GLU A 10 -1.55 -2.05 -6.16
CA GLU A 10 -1.76 -3.40 -6.66
C GLU A 10 -1.92 -3.32 -8.18
N ASP A 11 -1.15 -4.11 -8.92
CA ASP A 11 -1.15 -4.13 -10.38
C ASP A 11 -2.27 -5.02 -10.97
N ASP A 12 -2.79 -5.98 -10.21
CA ASP A 12 -4.00 -6.71 -10.55
C ASP A 12 -5.26 -5.85 -10.31
N ALA A 13 -5.89 -5.40 -11.39
CA ALA A 13 -7.07 -4.54 -11.33
C ALA A 13 -8.27 -5.17 -10.60
N LEU A 14 -8.47 -6.49 -10.68
CA LEU A 14 -9.58 -7.16 -10.00
C LEU A 14 -9.32 -7.24 -8.49
N LEU A 15 -8.09 -7.54 -8.09
CA LEU A 15 -7.71 -7.58 -6.68
C LEU A 15 -7.75 -6.18 -6.07
N CYS A 16 -7.24 -5.18 -6.79
CA CYS A 16 -7.28 -3.78 -6.38
C CYS A 16 -8.73 -3.31 -6.13
N PHE A 17 -9.64 -3.59 -7.08
CA PHE A 17 -11.07 -3.28 -6.94
C PHE A 17 -11.71 -4.02 -5.74
N ALA A 18 -11.37 -5.29 -5.53
CA ALA A 18 -11.87 -6.05 -4.39
C ALA A 18 -11.39 -5.46 -3.04
N MET A 19 -10.14 -4.99 -2.98
CA MET A 19 -9.59 -4.33 -1.80
C MET A 19 -10.28 -2.99 -1.53
N GLU A 20 -10.51 -2.17 -2.55
CA GLU A 20 -11.26 -0.91 -2.42
C GLU A 20 -12.64 -1.15 -1.79
N ILE A 21 -13.43 -2.07 -2.36
CA ILE A 21 -14.76 -2.42 -1.81
C ILE A 21 -14.66 -2.89 -0.36
N ALA A 22 -13.69 -3.74 -0.05
CA ALA A 22 -13.53 -4.30 1.29
C ALA A 22 -13.19 -3.22 2.34
N LEU A 23 -12.35 -2.25 1.97
CA LEU A 23 -11.97 -1.12 2.82
C LEU A 23 -13.13 -0.14 3.00
N GLU A 24 -13.84 0.19 1.92
CA GLU A 24 -15.00 1.08 1.97
C GLU A 24 -16.12 0.51 2.86
N HIS A 25 -16.42 -0.78 2.74
CA HIS A 25 -17.36 -1.48 3.63
C HIS A 25 -16.95 -1.47 5.10
N ARG A 26 -15.68 -1.19 5.40
CA ARG A 26 -15.14 -1.07 6.77
C ARG A 26 -15.00 0.39 7.24
N GLY A 27 -15.45 1.36 6.45
CA GLY A 27 -15.43 2.78 6.82
C GLY A 27 -14.09 3.46 6.56
N PHE A 28 -13.36 3.01 5.53
CA PHE A 28 -12.17 3.69 5.02
C PHE A 28 -12.47 4.32 3.66
N GLU A 29 -11.69 5.35 3.30
CA GLU A 29 -11.65 5.86 1.93
C GLU A 29 -10.43 5.23 1.23
N ALA A 30 -10.65 4.42 0.19
CA ALA A 30 -9.59 3.77 -0.55
C ALA A 30 -9.25 4.54 -1.83
N ILE A 31 -7.96 4.72 -2.10
CA ILE A 31 -7.45 5.34 -3.33
C ILE A 31 -6.49 4.35 -3.98
N ALA A 32 -6.80 3.87 -5.20
CA ALA A 32 -5.95 2.93 -5.90
C ALA A 32 -4.90 3.56 -6.84
N ALA A 33 -3.71 2.98 -6.78
CA ALA A 33 -2.66 3.10 -7.79
C ALA A 33 -2.28 1.72 -8.32
N SER A 34 -2.06 1.61 -9.64
CA SER A 34 -1.73 0.35 -10.30
C SER A 34 -0.22 0.10 -10.43
N TYR A 35 0.61 1.03 -9.98
CA TYR A 35 2.08 0.97 -10.05
C TYR A 35 2.70 2.02 -9.12
N ALA A 36 3.98 1.86 -8.76
CA ALA A 36 4.61 2.62 -7.68
C ALA A 36 4.77 4.11 -8.02
N SER A 37 5.10 4.46 -9.27
CA SER A 37 5.26 5.88 -9.64
C SER A 37 3.97 6.70 -9.53
N LYS A 38 2.80 6.11 -9.81
CA LYS A 38 1.50 6.75 -9.56
C LYS A 38 1.26 6.92 -8.06
N ALA A 39 1.56 5.89 -7.26
CA ALA A 39 1.46 5.97 -5.80
C ALA A 39 2.35 7.08 -5.22
N MET A 40 3.58 7.23 -5.72
CA MET A 40 4.50 8.29 -5.29
C MET A 40 4.00 9.68 -5.67
N ASN A 41 3.45 9.86 -6.87
CA ASN A 41 2.85 11.14 -7.25
C ASN A 41 1.69 11.52 -6.32
N LEU A 42 0.87 10.53 -5.91
CA LEU A 42 -0.21 10.73 -4.94
C LEU A 42 0.32 11.07 -3.55
N LEU A 43 1.36 10.39 -3.07
CA LEU A 43 1.98 10.66 -1.76
C LEU A 43 2.65 12.04 -1.68
N CYS A 44 3.20 12.52 -2.80
CA CYS A 44 3.80 13.85 -2.89
C CYS A 44 2.76 14.99 -2.94
N ASP A 45 1.49 14.68 -3.21
CA ASP A 45 0.42 15.69 -3.25
C ASP A 45 0.05 16.14 -1.83
N SER A 46 0.51 17.35 -1.47
CA SER A 46 0.25 17.97 -0.16
C SER A 46 -1.24 18.21 0.17
N THR A 47 -2.14 18.11 -0.80
CA THR A 47 -3.58 18.31 -0.58
C THR A 47 -4.26 17.11 0.06
N THR A 48 -3.65 15.92 -0.03
CA THR A 48 -4.19 14.68 0.51
C THR A 48 -3.18 14.04 1.44
N ARG A 49 -3.60 13.75 2.66
CA ARG A 49 -2.83 12.93 3.61
C ARG A 49 -3.39 11.52 3.65
N TYR A 50 -2.52 10.53 3.54
CA TYR A 50 -2.85 9.11 3.68
C TYR A 50 -2.50 8.64 5.09
N ASP A 51 -3.40 7.86 5.68
CA ASP A 51 -3.22 7.26 7.01
C ASP A 51 -2.55 5.89 6.91
N ALA A 52 -2.74 5.19 5.79
CA ALA A 52 -2.07 3.92 5.52
C ALA A 52 -1.73 3.74 4.04
N LEU A 53 -0.67 2.95 3.81
CA LEU A 53 -0.29 2.36 2.54
C LEU A 53 -0.50 0.84 2.62
N ILE A 54 -1.23 0.29 1.66
CA ILE A 54 -1.30 -1.15 1.41
C ILE A 54 -0.67 -1.40 0.04
N THR A 55 0.36 -2.22 -0.05
CA THR A 55 1.10 -2.45 -1.31
C THR A 55 1.40 -3.92 -1.51
N ASP A 56 1.31 -4.40 -2.75
CA ASP A 56 2.07 -5.60 -3.12
C ASP A 56 3.57 -5.29 -3.05
N ILE A 57 4.33 -6.31 -2.68
CA ILE A 57 5.79 -6.32 -2.72
C ILE A 57 6.28 -6.43 -4.16
N ARG A 58 5.64 -7.30 -4.96
CA ARG A 58 6.01 -7.52 -6.36
C ARG A 58 5.00 -6.83 -7.26
N LEU A 59 5.35 -5.64 -7.75
CA LEU A 59 4.56 -4.91 -8.71
C LEU A 59 5.08 -5.16 -10.14
N ALA A 60 4.23 -4.93 -11.13
CA ALA A 60 4.62 -4.95 -12.54
C ALA A 60 5.82 -4.04 -12.85
N ASP A 61 6.48 -4.30 -13.99
CA ASP A 61 7.57 -3.49 -14.54
C ASP A 61 8.80 -3.33 -13.63
N GLY A 62 8.96 -4.22 -12.65
CA GLY A 62 10.11 -4.22 -11.74
C GLY A 62 10.00 -3.24 -10.58
N ASP A 63 8.83 -2.63 -10.40
CA ASP A 63 8.52 -1.83 -9.22
C ASP A 63 8.54 -2.72 -7.95
N ASP A 64 9.05 -2.15 -6.87
CA ASP A 64 9.29 -2.84 -5.61
C ASP A 64 8.53 -2.18 -4.47
N GLY A 65 7.55 -2.90 -3.92
CA GLY A 65 6.74 -2.44 -2.80
C GLY A 65 7.55 -2.16 -1.54
N TRP A 66 8.69 -2.82 -1.34
CA TRP A 66 9.59 -2.51 -0.23
C TRP A 66 10.11 -1.08 -0.37
N SER A 67 10.67 -0.76 -1.53
CA SER A 67 11.22 0.56 -1.84
C SER A 67 10.15 1.65 -1.77
N LEU A 68 8.94 1.37 -2.29
CA LEU A 68 7.80 2.28 -2.21
C LEU A 68 7.43 2.61 -0.76
N ALA A 69 7.34 1.60 0.11
CA ALA A 69 6.99 1.81 1.52
C ALA A 69 8.04 2.63 2.30
N HIS A 70 9.33 2.46 1.98
CA HIS A 70 10.39 3.29 2.56
C HIS A 70 10.21 4.75 2.16
N GLN A 71 10.02 5.02 0.87
CA GLN A 71 9.79 6.37 0.36
C GLN A 71 8.51 7.00 0.93
N ALA A 72 7.44 6.21 1.05
CA ALA A 72 6.20 6.67 1.69
C ALA A 72 6.42 7.13 3.13
N ARG A 73 7.32 6.47 3.88
CA ARG A 73 7.67 6.89 5.24
C ARG A 73 8.61 8.07 5.33
N GLU A 74 9.46 8.27 4.33
CA GLU A 74 10.25 9.50 4.25
C GLU A 74 9.33 10.72 4.06
N LEU A 75 8.25 10.57 3.29
CA LEU A 75 7.26 11.62 3.05
C LEU A 75 6.25 11.77 4.19
N VAL A 76 5.75 10.65 4.73
CA VAL A 76 4.73 10.60 5.78
C VAL A 76 5.22 9.65 6.88
N PRO A 77 6.01 10.13 7.86
CA PRO A 77 6.65 9.27 8.86
C PRO A 77 5.71 8.37 9.67
N GLU A 78 4.46 8.79 9.86
CA GLU A 78 3.47 8.04 10.65
C GLU A 78 2.55 7.15 9.80
N ILE A 79 2.76 7.05 8.48
CA ILE A 79 1.91 6.22 7.63
C ILE A 79 2.02 4.75 8.05
N ALA A 80 0.88 4.12 8.31
CA ALA A 80 0.82 2.69 8.55
C ALA A 80 1.13 1.95 7.24
N VAL A 81 1.89 0.85 7.31
CA VAL A 81 2.28 0.09 6.11
C VAL A 81 1.87 -1.36 6.25
N VAL A 82 1.11 -1.84 5.26
CA VAL A 82 0.74 -3.25 5.12
C VAL A 82 1.23 -3.76 3.77
N TYR A 83 2.08 -4.78 3.80
CA TYR A 83 2.48 -5.52 2.61
C TYR A 83 1.48 -6.65 2.36
N VAL A 84 1.03 -6.83 1.12
CA VAL A 84 0.09 -7.90 0.74
C VAL A 84 0.65 -8.61 -0.48
N THR A 85 1.08 -9.87 -0.37
CA THR A 85 1.70 -10.55 -1.50
C THR A 85 1.26 -12.01 -1.63
N GLY A 86 1.30 -12.55 -2.86
CA GLY A 86 0.95 -13.94 -3.13
C GLY A 86 1.97 -14.94 -2.63
N GLU A 87 3.23 -14.51 -2.53
CA GLU A 87 4.34 -15.38 -2.11
C GLU A 87 4.52 -15.39 -0.59
N GLY A 88 5.27 -16.36 -0.07
CA GLY A 88 5.75 -16.27 1.31
C GLY A 88 6.71 -15.09 1.47
N VAL A 89 6.70 -14.43 2.62
CA VAL A 89 7.51 -13.21 2.90
C VAL A 89 8.54 -13.42 4.02
N PRO A 90 9.46 -14.39 3.90
CA PRO A 90 10.46 -14.63 4.95
C PRO A 90 11.41 -13.44 5.16
N ASP A 91 11.60 -12.61 4.13
CA ASP A 91 12.46 -11.42 4.18
C ASP A 91 11.78 -10.20 4.81
N TRP A 92 10.47 -10.21 5.08
CA TRP A 92 9.74 -9.06 5.65
C TRP A 92 10.38 -8.49 6.92
N PRO A 93 10.85 -9.28 7.90
CA PRO A 93 11.51 -8.74 9.09
C PRO A 93 12.79 -7.94 8.80
N ARG A 94 13.38 -8.11 7.61
CA ARG A 94 14.61 -7.44 7.18
C ARG A 94 14.36 -6.32 6.18
N LEU A 95 13.42 -6.51 5.26
CA LEU A 95 13.13 -5.59 4.15
C LEU A 95 11.94 -4.68 4.41
N GLY A 96 11.07 -5.00 5.37
CA GLY A 96 9.93 -4.16 5.73
C GLY A 96 10.37 -2.93 6.52
N VAL A 97 9.60 -1.86 6.39
CA VAL A 97 9.73 -0.71 7.31
C VAL A 97 9.30 -1.11 8.72
N SER A 98 9.83 -0.47 9.77
CA SER A 98 9.52 -0.78 11.18
C SER A 98 8.02 -0.76 11.48
N GLU A 99 7.45 -1.51 12.44
CA GLU A 99 5.99 -1.43 12.73
C GLU A 99 5.06 -1.64 11.50
N SER A 100 5.55 -2.26 10.42
CA SER A 100 4.71 -2.69 9.30
C SER A 100 4.04 -4.03 9.62
N VAL A 101 3.16 -4.47 8.75
CA VAL A 101 2.59 -5.84 8.77
C VAL A 101 2.75 -6.43 7.37
N ALA A 102 3.01 -7.73 7.26
CA ALA A 102 2.94 -8.43 5.99
C ALA A 102 1.87 -9.54 6.03
N LEU A 103 1.05 -9.58 4.98
CA LEU A 103 -0.04 -10.52 4.80
C LEU A 103 0.18 -11.31 3.51
N GLN A 104 -0.13 -12.60 3.56
CA GLN A 104 -0.13 -13.46 2.38
C GLN A 104 -1.52 -13.48 1.74
N LYS A 105 -1.61 -13.24 0.43
CA LYS A 105 -2.83 -13.43 -0.37
C LYS A 105 -3.18 -14.92 -0.29
N ARG A 106 -4.30 -15.25 0.36
CA ARG A 106 -4.80 -16.63 0.38
C ARG A 106 -5.67 -16.86 -0.85
N PRO A 107 -5.46 -17.97 -1.58
CA PRO A 107 -6.31 -18.33 -2.72
C PRO A 107 -7.74 -18.67 -2.27
#